data_AF-A0A2K9MC42-F1
#
_entry.id   AF-A0A2K9MC42-F1
#
_cell.length_a   1.000
_cell.length_b   1.000
_cell.length_c   1.000
_cell.angle_alpha   90.00
_cell.angle_beta   90.00
_cell.angle_gamma   90.00
#
_symmetry.space_group_name_H-M   'P 1'
#
loop_
_entity.id
_entity.type
_entity.pdbx_description
1 polymer ?
#
loop_
_entity_poly.entity_id
_entity_poly.type
_entity_poly.pdbx_seq_one_letter_code
_entity_poly.pdbx_strand_id
1 'polypeptide(L)'
;MQRSPHLGRTAATALAVLAGCAGPGDGGLHQPPPTKPATLPLQLEGPTADTSVLAGLSTKSGELMILESDGSVTRTRLDSARGREVLGDEGGAMLALSDVIVEDSSVMPENLPRPKRAQETALEEFAGRSRPALPSRIVPTPPQAFLGGSVVLLREPVRRGGTQPATRSGMAAGDLVAVRVSLTRGVDDSAAFAYATCTLAAWSQGSKTPYARHIRTTTTESAGKRQVESIFTLSRTAPPGLLVMEREQTLRDCRAHGIPARVTAGGPVKGTENG
;
A
#
# COMPACT_ATOMS: atom_id res chain seq x y z
N MET A 1 56.60 42.94 48.35
CA MET A 1 57.53 42.45 47.30
C MET A 1 57.95 41.04 47.64
N GLN A 2 57.34 40.02 47.03
CA GLN A 2 57.96 38.70 46.93
C GLN A 2 57.35 37.96 45.74
N ARG A 3 58.24 37.55 44.82
CA ARG A 3 57.93 36.96 43.51
C ARG A 3 57.60 35.49 43.66
N SER A 4 56.50 35.04 43.06
CA SER A 4 56.19 33.63 42.82
C SER A 4 56.63 33.25 41.40
N PRO A 5 57.33 32.11 41.19
CA PRO A 5 57.55 31.56 39.85
C PRO A 5 56.60 30.40 39.52
N HIS A 6 55.96 30.57 38.35
CA HIS A 6 55.68 29.61 37.27
C HIS A 6 55.11 28.20 37.52
N LEU A 7 53.92 28.02 36.92
CA LEU A 7 53.48 26.93 36.03
C LEU A 7 54.13 25.54 36.21
N GLY A 8 53.34 24.60 36.74
CA GLY A 8 53.51 23.17 36.51
C GLY A 8 52.32 22.61 35.73
N ARG A 9 52.52 22.29 34.45
CA ARG A 9 51.58 21.51 33.63
C ARG A 9 51.69 20.05 34.06
N THR A 10 50.68 19.51 34.73
CA THR A 10 50.58 18.06 34.98
C THR A 10 50.07 17.36 33.73
N ALA A 11 50.98 16.67 33.04
CA ALA A 11 50.65 15.70 32.02
C ALA A 11 50.18 14.41 32.70
N ALA A 12 48.89 14.06 32.56
CA ALA A 12 48.39 12.74 32.91
C ALA A 12 48.71 11.78 31.76
N THR A 13 49.65 10.87 32.01
CA THR A 13 50.01 9.75 31.13
C THR A 13 49.03 8.61 31.40
N ALA A 14 48.23 8.23 30.40
CA ALA A 14 47.42 7.01 30.46
C ALA A 14 48.27 5.82 29.97
N LEU A 15 48.62 4.91 30.88
CA LEU A 15 49.15 3.58 30.54
C LEU A 15 47.99 2.71 30.03
N ALA A 16 48.02 2.34 28.75
CA ALA A 16 47.20 1.27 28.21
C ALA A 16 47.93 -0.06 28.40
N VAL A 17 47.45 -0.90 29.31
CA VAL A 17 47.84 -2.32 29.40
C VAL A 17 47.04 -3.08 28.36
N LEU A 18 47.66 -3.39 27.21
CA LEU A 18 47.09 -4.32 26.23
C LEU A 18 47.37 -5.75 26.71
N ALA A 19 46.35 -6.41 27.24
CA ALA A 19 46.33 -7.86 27.40
C ALA A 19 46.18 -8.50 26.02
N GLY A 20 47.31 -8.82 25.38
CA GLY A 20 47.34 -9.60 24.14
C GLY A 20 47.16 -11.09 24.43
N CYS A 21 45.97 -11.63 24.15
CA CYS A 21 45.80 -13.06 23.93
C CYS A 21 46.16 -13.36 22.46
N ALA A 22 47.42 -13.66 22.19
CA ALA A 22 47.88 -14.15 20.90
C ALA A 22 47.72 -15.68 20.86
N GLY A 23 46.68 -16.16 20.17
CA GLY A 23 46.60 -17.55 19.68
C GLY A 23 47.34 -17.67 18.34
N PRO A 24 47.89 -18.85 18.01
CA PRO A 24 48.71 -19.03 16.81
C PRO A 24 47.86 -18.82 15.54
N GLY A 25 48.41 -18.06 14.60
CA GLY A 25 47.76 -17.70 13.35
C GLY A 25 47.67 -18.88 12.39
N ASP A 26 46.44 -19.22 12.02
CA ASP A 26 46.16 -19.99 10.81
C ASP A 26 45.89 -19.01 9.66
N GLY A 27 46.65 -19.19 8.59
CA GLY A 27 46.64 -18.34 7.42
C GLY A 27 45.34 -18.40 6.62
N GLY A 28 44.98 -17.25 6.04
CA GLY A 28 44.50 -17.21 4.66
C GLY A 28 43.11 -17.79 4.35
N LEU A 29 42.18 -17.80 5.30
CA LEU A 29 40.76 -17.96 4.97
C LEU A 29 40.04 -16.65 5.27
N HIS A 30 39.43 -16.06 4.22
CA HIS A 30 38.53 -14.92 4.36
C HIS A 30 37.51 -15.22 5.45
N GLN A 31 37.62 -14.53 6.59
CA GLN A 31 36.57 -14.56 7.61
C GLN A 31 35.26 -14.15 6.93
N PRO A 32 34.18 -14.95 7.07
CA PRO A 32 32.88 -14.54 6.57
C PRO A 32 32.55 -13.16 7.15
N PRO A 33 32.03 -12.21 6.36
CA PRO A 33 31.64 -10.92 6.88
C PRO A 33 30.68 -11.14 8.06
N PRO A 34 30.78 -10.32 9.12
CA PRO A 34 29.95 -10.48 10.30
C PRO A 34 28.47 -10.47 9.90
N THR A 35 27.69 -11.31 10.56
CA THR A 35 26.25 -11.39 10.31
C THR A 35 25.63 -10.05 10.64
N LYS A 36 24.88 -9.48 9.68
CA LYS A 36 24.25 -8.17 9.84
C LYS A 36 23.40 -8.16 11.13
N PRO A 37 23.61 -7.19 12.04
CA PRO A 37 22.81 -7.10 13.26
C PRO A 37 21.35 -6.81 12.89
N ALA A 38 20.41 -7.48 13.55
CA ALA A 38 18.97 -7.30 13.30
C ALA A 38 18.47 -5.91 13.73
N THR A 39 19.19 -5.27 14.66
CA THR A 39 18.86 -3.97 15.24
C THR A 39 20.13 -3.14 15.42
N LEU A 40 20.06 -1.87 15.08
CA LEU A 40 21.09 -0.86 15.36
C LEU A 40 20.67 -0.04 16.57
N PRO A 41 21.39 -0.06 17.70
CA PRO A 41 21.07 0.80 18.84
C PRO A 41 21.32 2.27 18.50
N LEU A 42 20.43 3.13 18.93
CA LEU A 42 20.52 4.59 18.87
C LEU A 42 20.31 5.14 20.29
N GLN A 43 21.10 6.14 20.65
CA GLN A 43 20.84 6.93 21.83
C GLN A 43 20.37 8.30 21.38
N LEU A 44 19.12 8.63 21.70
CA LEU A 44 18.51 9.90 21.34
C LEU A 44 18.65 10.86 22.52
N GLU A 45 19.09 12.09 22.25
CA GLU A 45 19.10 13.14 23.26
C GLU A 45 17.66 13.60 23.54
N GLY A 46 17.25 13.58 24.80
CA GLY A 46 15.98 14.14 25.22
C GLY A 46 16.09 15.64 25.50
N PRO A 47 14.95 16.31 25.78
CA PRO A 47 14.90 17.76 26.03
C PRO A 47 15.68 18.22 27.27
N THR A 48 16.11 17.28 28.13
CA THR A 48 17.00 17.50 29.27
C THR A 48 18.13 16.48 29.27
N ALA A 49 19.28 16.82 29.87
CA ALA A 49 20.47 15.96 29.94
C ALA A 49 20.21 14.57 30.56
N ASP A 50 19.12 14.42 31.33
CA ASP A 50 18.72 13.17 32.00
C ASP A 50 17.65 12.37 31.25
N THR A 51 17.25 12.79 30.04
CA THR A 51 16.16 12.17 29.27
C THR A 51 16.63 11.46 28.00
N SER A 52 17.80 10.82 28.01
CA SER A 52 18.24 10.04 26.84
C SER A 52 17.28 8.86 26.62
N VAL A 53 16.70 8.75 25.43
CA VAL A 53 15.82 7.65 25.05
C VAL A 53 16.63 6.59 24.31
N LEU A 54 16.57 5.35 24.80
CA LEU A 54 17.12 4.19 24.10
C LEU A 54 16.19 3.85 22.93
N ALA A 55 16.68 3.99 21.72
CA ALA A 55 15.98 3.59 20.52
C ALA A 55 16.80 2.56 19.74
N GLY A 56 16.15 1.82 18.85
CA GLY A 56 16.82 0.93 17.92
C GLY A 56 16.24 1.07 16.52
N LEU A 57 17.05 0.94 15.48
CA LEU A 57 16.56 0.83 14.11
C LEU A 57 16.55 -0.64 13.68
N SER A 58 15.39 -1.15 13.27
CA SER A 58 15.34 -2.46 12.65
C SER A 58 16.04 -2.42 11.29
N THR A 59 17.09 -3.21 11.13
CA THR A 59 17.85 -3.24 9.87
C THR A 59 17.15 -4.03 8.76
N LYS A 60 16.02 -4.68 9.10
CA LYS A 60 15.15 -5.42 8.19
C LYS A 60 13.99 -4.57 7.67
N SER A 61 13.32 -3.81 8.55
CA SER A 61 12.14 -3.01 8.19
C SER A 61 12.40 -1.51 8.06
N GLY A 62 13.52 -1.00 8.59
CA GLY A 62 13.80 0.44 8.68
C GLY A 62 12.95 1.19 9.71
N GLU A 63 12.30 0.46 10.63
CA GLU A 63 11.47 1.04 11.69
C GLU A 63 12.30 1.41 12.91
N LEU A 64 11.96 2.55 13.53
CA LEU A 64 12.44 2.99 14.83
C LEU A 64 11.66 2.26 15.92
N MET A 65 12.38 1.63 16.84
CA MET A 65 11.90 0.93 18.02
C MET A 65 12.29 1.76 19.23
N ILE A 66 11.32 2.40 19.87
CA ILE A 66 11.55 3.31 21.00
C ILE A 66 11.24 2.54 22.28
N LEU A 67 12.21 2.44 23.19
CA LEU A 67 11.96 1.90 24.53
C LEU A 67 11.36 3.02 25.39
N GLU A 68 10.07 2.89 25.69
CA GLU A 68 9.33 3.82 26.52
C GLU A 68 9.73 3.67 28.00
N SER A 69 9.41 4.67 28.82
CA SER A 69 9.73 4.67 30.25
C SER A 69 9.02 3.58 31.06
N ASP A 70 7.93 3.02 30.54
CA ASP A 70 7.23 1.87 31.11
C ASP A 70 7.83 0.51 30.70
N GLY A 71 8.91 0.51 29.91
CA GLY A 71 9.59 -0.68 29.40
C GLY A 71 8.94 -1.27 28.14
N SER A 72 7.90 -0.65 27.59
CA SER A 72 7.28 -1.08 26.33
C SER A 72 8.08 -0.60 25.12
N VAL A 73 7.89 -1.26 23.97
CA VAL A 73 8.59 -0.93 22.71
C VAL A 73 7.59 -0.46 21.66
N THR A 74 7.62 0.83 21.34
CA THR A 74 6.82 1.42 20.27
C THR A 74 7.57 1.32 18.93
N ARG A 75 6.90 0.84 17.87
CA ARG A 75 7.45 0.83 16.50
C ARG A 75 6.88 1.96 15.68
N THR A 76 7.74 2.74 15.03
CA THR A 76 7.33 3.86 14.18
C THR A 76 8.27 3.99 12.98
N ARG A 77 7.78 4.51 11.85
CA ARG A 77 8.64 4.79 10.69
C ARG A 77 9.48 6.05 10.93
N LEU A 78 10.75 6.01 10.56
CA LEU A 78 11.70 7.11 10.71
C LEU A 78 11.20 8.43 10.08
N ASP A 79 10.55 8.35 8.91
CA ASP A 79 10.03 9.48 8.13
C ASP A 79 8.64 9.97 8.58
N SER A 80 7.98 9.26 9.50
CA SER A 80 6.65 9.63 9.98
C SER A 80 6.70 10.90 10.85
N ALA A 81 5.55 11.55 11.06
CA ALA A 81 5.46 12.69 11.98
C ALA A 81 5.97 12.33 13.39
N ARG A 82 5.59 11.15 13.89
CA ARG A 82 6.04 10.63 15.19
C ARG A 82 7.54 10.29 15.19
N GLY A 83 8.07 9.76 14.09
CA GLY A 83 9.50 9.47 13.95
C GLY A 83 10.36 10.74 13.98
N ARG A 84 9.91 11.80 13.30
CA ARG A 84 10.59 13.11 13.28
C ARG A 84 10.53 13.84 14.62
N GLU A 85 9.39 13.78 15.30
CA GLU A 85 9.21 14.31 16.66
C GLU A 85 10.19 13.67 17.65
N VAL A 86 10.35 12.34 17.59
CA VAL A 86 11.26 11.59 18.46
C VAL A 86 12.73 11.90 18.19
N LEU A 87 13.07 12.31 16.96
CA LEU A 87 14.42 12.75 16.59
C LEU A 87 14.68 14.24 16.87
N GLY A 88 13.73 14.98 17.45
CA GLY A 88 13.91 16.39 17.80
C GLY A 88 13.91 17.37 16.62
N ASP A 89 13.40 16.97 15.44
CA ASP A 89 13.39 17.80 14.24
C ASP A 89 12.18 18.75 14.21
N GLU A 90 12.22 19.84 14.99
CA GLU A 90 11.29 20.98 14.83
C GLU A 90 11.75 21.99 13.74
N GLY A 91 12.84 21.72 13.03
CA GLY A 91 13.57 22.75 12.28
C GLY A 91 13.95 22.46 10.83
N GLY A 92 13.61 21.30 10.26
CA GLY A 92 13.96 20.98 8.87
C GLY A 92 15.47 20.83 8.65
N ALA A 93 16.23 20.58 9.72
CA ALA A 93 17.62 20.16 9.63
C ALA A 93 17.60 18.63 9.56
N MET A 94 17.75 18.10 8.35
CA MET A 94 17.90 16.68 8.11
C MET A 94 19.16 16.19 8.85
N LEU A 95 19.00 15.74 10.10
CA LEU A 95 20.07 15.08 10.85
C LEU A 95 20.53 13.90 10.02
N ALA A 96 21.77 13.97 9.54
CA ALA A 96 22.36 12.85 8.83
C ALA A 96 22.51 11.70 9.84
N LEU A 97 22.10 10.49 9.47
CA LEU A 97 22.27 9.31 10.33
C LEU A 97 23.73 9.11 10.78
N SER A 98 24.71 9.71 10.09
CA SER A 98 26.11 9.76 10.51
C SER A 98 26.34 10.43 11.87
N ASP A 99 25.46 11.35 12.28
CA ASP A 99 25.69 12.20 13.45
C ASP A 99 25.09 11.59 14.73
N VAL A 100 24.26 10.54 14.60
CA VAL A 100 23.51 9.88 15.68
C VAL A 100 23.93 8.41 15.86
N ILE A 101 24.58 7.81 14.87
CA ILE A 101 25.13 6.46 14.98
C ILE A 101 26.35 6.52 15.90
N VAL A 102 26.27 5.89 17.07
CA VAL A 102 27.47 5.45 17.82
C VAL A 102 28.35 4.73 16.81
N GLU A 103 29.59 5.20 16.57
CA GLU A 103 30.52 4.71 15.54
C GLU A 103 30.81 3.19 15.68
N ASP A 104 29.83 2.37 15.37
CA ASP A 104 29.96 0.92 15.26
C ASP A 104 30.40 0.66 13.82
N SER A 105 31.71 0.53 13.67
CA SER A 105 32.40 0.29 12.41
C SER A 105 32.02 -1.06 11.76
N SER A 106 31.16 -1.85 12.39
CA SER A 106 30.69 -3.14 11.89
C SER A 106 29.56 -3.04 10.85
N VAL A 107 28.89 -1.89 10.72
CA VAL A 107 27.78 -1.71 9.75
C VAL A 107 28.21 -0.87 8.55
N MET A 108 28.48 -1.55 7.45
CA MET A 108 28.74 -0.89 6.17
C MET A 108 27.45 -0.21 5.69
N PRO A 109 27.46 1.11 5.36
CA PRO A 109 26.27 1.87 4.96
C PRO A 109 25.59 1.31 3.70
N GLU A 110 26.33 0.59 2.87
CA GLU A 110 25.83 -0.13 1.68
C GLU A 110 24.85 -1.26 2.02
N ASN A 111 24.89 -1.78 3.25
CA ASN A 111 24.02 -2.85 3.73
C ASN A 111 22.71 -2.33 4.35
N LEU A 112 22.53 -1.01 4.49
CA LEU A 112 21.30 -0.43 5.00
C LEU A 112 20.18 -0.53 3.96
N PRO A 113 18.92 -0.77 4.38
CA PRO A 113 17.79 -0.70 3.48
C PRO A 113 17.77 0.66 2.78
N ARG A 114 17.70 0.65 1.46
CA ARG A 114 17.59 1.89 0.70
C ARG A 114 16.31 2.60 1.12
N PRO A 115 16.33 3.92 1.41
CA PRO A 115 15.11 4.66 1.67
C PRO A 115 14.16 4.52 0.46
N LYS A 116 12.86 4.37 0.78
CA LYS A 116 11.81 4.29 -0.24
C LYS A 116 11.87 5.54 -1.12
N ARG A 117 11.74 5.36 -2.43
CA ARG A 117 11.58 6.49 -3.36
C ARG A 117 10.28 7.20 -3.04
N ALA A 118 10.21 8.51 -3.28
CA ALA A 118 8.96 9.25 -3.22
C ALA A 118 7.85 8.57 -4.05
N GLN A 119 8.20 7.96 -5.20
CA GLN A 119 7.29 7.17 -6.01
C GLN A 119 6.77 5.92 -5.30
N GLU A 120 7.62 5.20 -4.56
CA GLU A 120 7.23 3.98 -3.83
C GLU A 120 6.30 4.32 -2.67
N THR A 121 6.63 5.39 -1.93
CA THR A 121 5.77 5.94 -0.88
C THR A 121 4.41 6.35 -1.44
N ALA A 122 4.39 7.09 -2.55
CA ALA A 122 3.13 7.51 -3.19
C ALA A 122 2.28 6.32 -3.69
N LEU A 123 2.92 5.27 -4.22
CA LEU A 123 2.22 4.07 -4.67
C LEU A 123 1.63 3.28 -3.49
N GLU A 124 2.36 3.19 -2.38
CA GLU A 124 1.90 2.53 -1.15
C GLU A 124 0.74 3.29 -0.50
N GLU A 125 0.85 4.62 -0.40
CA GLU A 125 -0.23 5.49 0.08
C GLU A 125 -1.48 5.36 -0.80
N PHE A 126 -1.31 5.34 -2.13
CA PHE A 126 -2.42 5.13 -3.04
C PHE A 126 -3.04 3.74 -2.90
N ALA A 127 -2.22 2.69 -2.72
CA ALA A 127 -2.71 1.34 -2.46
C ALA A 127 -3.56 1.30 -1.19
N GLY A 128 -3.15 2.00 -0.12
CA GLY A 128 -3.91 2.14 1.13
C GLY A 128 -5.26 2.86 0.98
N ARG A 129 -5.49 3.59 -0.12
CA ARG A 129 -6.76 4.25 -0.44
C ARG A 129 -7.70 3.40 -1.30
N SER A 130 -7.26 2.21 -1.72
CA SER A 130 -8.07 1.29 -2.52
C SER A 130 -9.21 0.72 -1.68
N ARG A 131 -10.42 0.71 -2.22
CA ARG A 131 -11.60 0.13 -1.58
C ARG A 131 -12.38 -0.74 -2.57
N PRO A 132 -13.25 -1.65 -2.08
CA PRO A 132 -14.17 -2.39 -2.93
C PRO A 132 -14.96 -1.46 -3.85
N ALA A 133 -15.22 -1.91 -5.08
CA ALA A 133 -15.97 -1.10 -6.04
C ALA A 133 -17.43 -0.88 -5.62
N LEU A 134 -18.04 -1.80 -4.86
CA LEU A 134 -19.39 -1.56 -4.34
C LEU A 134 -19.39 -0.41 -3.30
N PRO A 135 -20.29 0.58 -3.43
CA PRO A 135 -20.46 1.60 -2.41
C PRO A 135 -20.81 0.99 -1.04
N SER A 136 -20.26 1.55 0.03
CA SER A 136 -20.56 1.11 1.41
C SER A 136 -22.00 1.42 1.84
N ARG A 137 -22.64 2.41 1.22
CA ARG A 137 -24.05 2.73 1.40
C ARG A 137 -24.71 2.74 0.03
N ILE A 138 -25.67 1.84 -0.15
CA ILE A 138 -26.46 1.72 -1.37
C ILE A 138 -27.91 2.01 -0.98
N VAL A 139 -28.54 2.97 -1.67
CA VAL A 139 -29.94 3.30 -1.43
C VAL A 139 -30.82 2.09 -1.80
N PRO A 140 -31.66 1.59 -0.87
CA PRO A 140 -32.58 0.50 -1.18
C PRO A 140 -33.43 0.83 -2.41
N THR A 141 -33.37 -0.05 -3.40
CA THR A 141 -33.99 0.16 -4.70
C THR A 141 -34.81 -1.09 -5.05
N PRO A 142 -36.09 -0.96 -5.44
CA PRO A 142 -36.94 -2.11 -5.72
C PRO A 142 -36.39 -2.90 -6.93
N PRO A 143 -36.46 -4.25 -6.94
CA PRO A 143 -35.89 -5.08 -8.01
C PRO A 143 -36.37 -4.73 -9.43
N GLN A 144 -37.59 -4.19 -9.56
CA GLN A 144 -38.22 -3.80 -10.82
C GLN A 144 -37.59 -2.52 -11.41
N ALA A 145 -36.87 -1.74 -10.59
CA ALA A 145 -36.15 -0.56 -11.06
C ALA A 145 -34.91 -0.91 -11.90
N PHE A 146 -34.42 -2.15 -11.82
CA PHE A 146 -33.25 -2.63 -12.57
C PHE A 146 -33.69 -3.27 -13.90
N LEU A 147 -33.79 -2.45 -14.94
CA LEU A 147 -34.40 -2.82 -16.22
C LEU A 147 -33.53 -3.76 -17.07
N GLY A 148 -32.20 -3.62 -17.00
CA GLY A 148 -31.29 -4.49 -17.75
C GLY A 148 -29.85 -4.01 -17.77
N GLY A 149 -28.95 -4.88 -18.21
CA GLY A 149 -27.51 -4.64 -18.22
C GLY A 149 -26.81 -5.37 -19.36
N SER A 150 -25.82 -4.72 -19.96
CA SER A 150 -24.96 -5.27 -21.01
C SER A 150 -23.51 -4.88 -20.77
N VAL A 151 -22.58 -5.72 -21.24
CA VAL A 151 -21.14 -5.47 -21.14
C VAL A 151 -20.53 -5.54 -22.54
N VAL A 152 -19.73 -4.53 -22.89
CA VAL A 152 -19.07 -4.39 -24.18
C VAL A 152 -17.57 -4.27 -23.95
N LEU A 153 -16.77 -5.08 -24.63
CA LEU A 153 -15.32 -4.93 -24.65
C LEU A 153 -14.94 -3.72 -25.53
N LEU A 154 -14.24 -2.76 -24.93
CA LEU A 154 -13.68 -1.60 -25.62
C LEU A 154 -12.27 -1.96 -26.10
N ARG A 155 -12.19 -2.54 -27.30
CA ARG A 155 -10.92 -2.74 -28.00
C ARG A 155 -10.72 -1.65 -29.03
N GLU A 156 -9.49 -1.14 -29.13
CA GLU A 156 -9.10 -0.53 -30.39
C GLU A 156 -9.16 -1.60 -31.49
N PRO A 157 -9.69 -1.30 -32.69
CA PRO A 157 -9.62 -2.24 -33.79
C PRO A 157 -8.14 -2.56 -34.03
N VAL A 158 -7.73 -3.79 -33.76
CA VAL A 158 -6.41 -4.27 -34.16
C VAL A 158 -6.33 -4.03 -35.67
N ARG A 159 -5.36 -3.22 -36.13
CA ARG A 159 -5.08 -3.01 -37.56
C ARG A 159 -4.52 -4.30 -38.20
N ARG A 160 -5.33 -5.35 -38.24
CA ARG A 160 -5.18 -6.54 -39.09
C ARG A 160 -6.57 -7.06 -39.42
N GLY A 161 -7.21 -6.41 -40.39
CA GLY A 161 -8.11 -7.03 -41.37
C GLY A 161 -9.18 -8.03 -40.92
N GLY A 162 -9.71 -7.97 -39.69
CA GLY A 162 -10.72 -8.91 -39.23
C GLY A 162 -11.64 -8.33 -38.16
N THR A 163 -12.90 -8.10 -38.51
CA THR A 163 -13.96 -7.71 -37.57
C THR A 163 -14.51 -8.97 -36.91
N GLN A 164 -13.82 -9.51 -35.90
CA GLN A 164 -14.33 -10.64 -35.14
C GLN A 164 -15.01 -10.16 -33.87
N PRO A 165 -16.31 -10.47 -33.64
CA PRO A 165 -16.98 -10.12 -32.40
C PRO A 165 -16.28 -10.82 -31.23
N ALA A 166 -16.03 -10.07 -30.15
CA ALA A 166 -15.33 -10.58 -28.99
C ALA A 166 -16.16 -11.70 -28.32
N THR A 167 -15.68 -12.94 -28.42
CA THR A 167 -16.26 -14.07 -27.69
C THR A 167 -15.90 -13.99 -26.20
N ARG A 168 -16.63 -14.68 -25.33
CA ARG A 168 -16.31 -14.79 -23.87
C ARG A 168 -14.85 -15.24 -23.62
N SER A 169 -14.26 -16.00 -24.55
CA SER A 169 -12.87 -16.45 -24.51
C SER A 169 -11.84 -15.36 -24.86
N GLY A 170 -12.31 -14.15 -25.16
CA GLY A 170 -11.48 -13.02 -25.54
C GLY A 170 -10.93 -12.21 -24.36
N MET A 171 -11.51 -12.26 -23.16
CA MET A 171 -11.15 -11.34 -22.07
C MET A 171 -9.66 -11.43 -21.69
N ALA A 172 -8.92 -10.36 -21.91
CA ALA A 172 -7.52 -10.26 -21.52
C ALA A 172 -7.34 -9.29 -20.35
N ALA A 173 -6.25 -9.49 -19.59
CA ALA A 173 -5.82 -8.49 -18.61
C ALA A 173 -5.42 -7.21 -19.34
N GLY A 174 -5.86 -6.06 -18.85
CA GLY A 174 -5.68 -4.77 -19.50
C GLY A 174 -6.83 -4.38 -20.44
N ASP A 175 -7.74 -5.29 -20.79
CA ASP A 175 -8.91 -4.94 -21.60
C ASP A 175 -9.79 -3.91 -20.87
N LEU A 176 -10.28 -2.93 -21.62
CA LEU A 176 -11.32 -2.01 -21.16
C LEU A 176 -12.70 -2.61 -21.46
N VAL A 177 -13.63 -2.47 -20.52
CA VAL A 177 -15.03 -2.87 -20.68
C VAL A 177 -15.95 -1.71 -20.34
N ALA A 178 -16.98 -1.51 -21.16
CA ALA A 178 -18.10 -0.64 -20.88
C ALA A 178 -19.28 -1.47 -20.39
N VAL A 179 -19.75 -1.17 -19.18
CA VAL A 179 -20.94 -1.78 -18.59
C VAL A 179 -22.07 -0.78 -18.69
N ARG A 180 -23.08 -1.11 -19.46
CA ARG A 180 -24.25 -0.26 -19.70
C ARG A 180 -25.45 -0.86 -19.02
N VAL A 181 -26.02 -0.14 -18.06
CA VAL A 181 -27.23 -0.54 -17.35
C VAL A 181 -28.34 0.46 -17.57
N SER A 182 -29.57 -0.04 -17.61
CA SER A 182 -30.78 0.77 -17.67
C SER A 182 -31.58 0.58 -16.38
N LEU A 183 -32.03 1.69 -15.82
CA LEU A 183 -32.83 1.76 -14.61
C LEU A 183 -34.06 2.65 -14.83
N THR A 184 -35.05 2.52 -13.95
CA THR A 184 -36.13 3.51 -13.87
C THR A 184 -35.56 4.88 -13.49
N ARG A 185 -36.22 5.97 -13.92
CA ARG A 185 -35.83 7.32 -13.50
C ARG A 185 -35.84 7.45 -11.96
N GLY A 186 -34.92 8.25 -11.43
CA GLY A 186 -34.88 8.59 -10.00
C GLY A 186 -34.15 7.58 -9.11
N VAL A 187 -33.63 6.48 -9.67
CA VAL A 187 -32.74 5.57 -8.91
C VAL A 187 -31.43 6.28 -8.59
N ASP A 188 -31.04 6.25 -7.32
CA ASP A 188 -29.83 6.90 -6.81
C ASP A 188 -28.54 6.43 -7.50
N ASP A 189 -27.55 7.32 -7.57
CA ASP A 189 -26.26 7.04 -8.21
C ASP A 189 -25.53 5.86 -7.56
N SER A 190 -25.64 5.67 -6.24
CA SER A 190 -25.04 4.53 -5.54
C SER A 190 -25.64 3.20 -6.00
N ALA A 191 -26.97 3.13 -6.14
CA ALA A 191 -27.67 1.95 -6.61
C ALA A 191 -27.41 1.69 -8.10
N ALA A 192 -27.34 2.76 -8.91
CA ALA A 192 -27.06 2.65 -10.33
C ALA A 192 -25.62 2.17 -10.60
N PHE A 193 -24.64 2.70 -9.88
CA PHE A 193 -23.25 2.24 -9.96
C PHE A 193 -23.06 0.83 -9.39
N ALA A 194 -23.72 0.52 -8.26
CA ALA A 194 -23.73 -0.83 -7.71
C ALA A 194 -24.28 -1.83 -8.74
N TYR A 195 -25.37 -1.50 -9.42
CA TYR A 195 -25.94 -2.38 -10.44
C TYR A 195 -25.01 -2.60 -11.63
N ALA A 196 -24.30 -1.57 -12.10
CA ALA A 196 -23.27 -1.73 -13.12
C ALA A 196 -22.14 -2.65 -12.65
N THR A 197 -21.67 -2.47 -11.41
CA THR A 197 -20.59 -3.29 -10.85
C THR A 197 -21.02 -4.75 -10.65
N CYS A 198 -22.25 -4.98 -10.17
CA CYS A 198 -22.85 -6.32 -10.05
C CYS A 198 -23.03 -7.01 -11.42
N THR A 199 -23.42 -6.25 -12.43
CA THR A 199 -23.53 -6.74 -13.82
C THR A 199 -22.17 -7.19 -14.36
N LEU A 200 -21.10 -6.43 -14.09
CA LEU A 200 -19.74 -6.82 -14.49
C LEU A 200 -19.25 -8.08 -13.78
N ALA A 201 -19.49 -8.19 -12.48
CA ALA A 201 -19.09 -9.35 -11.69
C ALA A 201 -19.79 -10.64 -12.19
N ALA A 202 -21.08 -10.55 -12.51
CA ALA A 202 -21.82 -11.64 -13.13
C ALA A 202 -21.26 -12.00 -14.52
N TRP A 203 -21.00 -10.99 -15.36
CA TRP A 203 -20.48 -11.22 -16.72
C TRP A 203 -19.07 -11.82 -16.75
N SER A 204 -18.23 -11.48 -15.77
CA SER A 204 -16.86 -11.99 -15.65
C SER A 204 -16.77 -13.38 -15.01
N GLN A 205 -17.89 -14.01 -14.66
CA GLN A 205 -17.89 -15.35 -14.08
C GLN A 205 -17.22 -16.37 -15.01
N GLY A 206 -16.27 -17.14 -14.47
CA GLY A 206 -15.46 -18.09 -15.23
C GLY A 206 -14.36 -17.47 -16.10
N SER A 207 -14.16 -16.15 -16.08
CA SER A 207 -13.02 -15.51 -16.74
C SER A 207 -11.72 -15.71 -15.95
N LYS A 208 -10.57 -15.49 -16.60
CA LYS A 208 -9.25 -15.46 -15.95
C LYS A 208 -8.93 -14.10 -15.31
N THR A 209 -9.86 -13.14 -15.33
CA THR A 209 -9.68 -11.78 -14.83
C THR A 209 -10.69 -11.50 -13.72
N PRO A 210 -10.45 -12.01 -12.49
CA PRO A 210 -11.39 -11.85 -11.38
C PRO A 210 -11.42 -10.42 -10.81
N TYR A 211 -10.51 -9.54 -11.25
CA TYR A 211 -10.45 -8.17 -10.80
C TYR A 211 -10.81 -7.20 -11.92
N ALA A 212 -11.41 -6.07 -11.54
CA ALA A 212 -11.62 -4.94 -12.44
C ALA A 212 -11.44 -3.61 -11.72
N ARG A 213 -10.65 -2.70 -12.29
CA ARG A 213 -10.48 -1.33 -11.79
C ARG A 213 -11.47 -0.41 -12.45
N HIS A 214 -12.25 0.34 -11.68
CA HIS A 214 -13.13 1.37 -12.21
C HIS A 214 -12.34 2.55 -12.79
N ILE A 215 -12.80 3.07 -13.92
CA ILE A 215 -12.18 4.21 -14.62
C ILE A 215 -13.10 5.43 -14.59
N ARG A 216 -14.37 5.26 -14.97
CA ARG A 216 -15.36 6.34 -14.99
C ARG A 216 -16.76 5.79 -14.97
N THR A 217 -17.70 6.62 -14.52
CA THR A 217 -19.14 6.39 -14.69
C THR A 217 -19.78 7.64 -15.27
N THR A 218 -20.64 7.46 -16.27
CA THR A 218 -21.45 8.52 -16.86
C THR A 218 -22.91 8.12 -16.81
N THR A 219 -23.77 9.08 -16.50
CA THR A 219 -25.22 8.87 -16.35
C THR A 219 -25.96 9.79 -17.31
N THR A 220 -26.97 9.26 -17.98
CA THR A 220 -27.88 10.02 -18.84
C THR A 220 -29.32 9.68 -18.46
N GLU A 221 -30.22 10.66 -18.56
CA GLU A 221 -31.65 10.44 -18.37
C GLU A 221 -32.39 10.76 -19.65
N SER A 222 -33.13 9.79 -20.18
CA SER A 222 -33.93 9.95 -21.39
C SER A 222 -35.12 9.01 -21.40
N ALA A 223 -36.22 9.43 -22.02
CA ALA A 223 -37.40 8.59 -22.28
C ALA A 223 -37.91 7.76 -21.08
N GLY A 224 -37.97 8.34 -19.88
CA GLY A 224 -38.47 7.61 -18.69
C GLY A 224 -37.40 6.86 -17.89
N LYS A 225 -36.19 6.76 -18.41
CA LYS A 225 -35.15 5.84 -17.93
C LYS A 225 -33.89 6.61 -17.56
N ARG A 226 -33.15 6.03 -16.62
CA ARG A 226 -31.79 6.42 -16.26
C ARG A 226 -30.84 5.37 -16.85
N GLN A 227 -29.93 5.80 -17.70
CA GLN A 227 -28.89 4.95 -18.28
C GLN A 227 -27.56 5.27 -17.62
N VAL A 228 -26.82 4.24 -17.23
CA VAL A 228 -25.50 4.39 -16.63
C VAL A 228 -24.50 3.57 -17.43
N GLU A 229 -23.41 4.20 -17.85
CA GLU A 229 -22.25 3.55 -18.44
C GLU A 229 -21.08 3.65 -17.48
N SER A 230 -20.56 2.51 -17.02
CA SER A 230 -19.37 2.42 -16.18
C SER A 230 -18.26 1.70 -16.92
N ILE A 231 -17.07 2.32 -16.97
CA ILE A 231 -15.89 1.77 -17.63
C ILE A 231 -14.96 1.14 -16.61
N PHE A 232 -14.47 -0.06 -16.90
CA PHE A 232 -13.51 -0.77 -16.06
C PHE A 232 -12.34 -1.33 -16.88
N THR A 233 -11.19 -1.50 -16.23
CA THR A 233 -10.04 -2.25 -16.78
C THR A 233 -9.96 -3.61 -16.10
N LEU A 234 -9.93 -4.70 -16.87
CA LEU A 234 -9.83 -6.06 -16.35
C LEU A 234 -8.41 -6.41 -15.89
N SER A 235 -8.28 -7.23 -14.85
CA SER A 235 -6.99 -7.65 -14.30
C SER A 235 -7.03 -9.08 -13.73
N ARG A 236 -5.88 -9.76 -13.76
CA ARG A 236 -5.67 -11.09 -13.15
C ARG A 236 -5.43 -11.01 -11.64
N THR A 237 -4.80 -9.95 -11.19
CA THR A 237 -4.48 -9.67 -9.78
C THR A 237 -5.11 -8.35 -9.37
N ALA A 238 -5.21 -8.10 -8.06
CA ALA A 238 -5.73 -6.84 -7.54
C ALA A 238 -4.95 -5.65 -8.12
N PRO A 239 -5.57 -4.81 -8.98
CA PRO A 239 -4.88 -3.67 -9.58
C PRO A 239 -4.83 -2.51 -8.58
N PRO A 240 -3.83 -1.62 -8.67
CA PRO A 240 -3.86 -0.36 -7.95
C PRO A 240 -5.03 0.50 -8.46
N GLY A 241 -5.90 0.97 -7.56
CA GLY A 241 -7.03 1.82 -7.92
C GLY A 241 -7.94 2.16 -6.75
N LEU A 242 -8.62 3.31 -6.82
CA LEU A 242 -9.53 3.75 -5.76
C LEU A 242 -10.75 2.83 -5.60
N LEU A 243 -11.26 2.27 -6.69
CA LEU A 243 -12.42 1.39 -6.70
C LEU A 243 -12.06 0.12 -7.48
N VAL A 244 -11.97 -0.98 -6.75
CA VAL A 244 -11.57 -2.29 -7.29
C VAL A 244 -12.68 -3.30 -7.06
N MET A 245 -13.20 -3.86 -8.14
CA MET A 245 -14.09 -5.01 -8.10
C MET A 245 -13.24 -6.27 -7.97
N GLU A 246 -13.48 -7.07 -6.94
CA GLU A 246 -13.13 -8.49 -6.91
C GLU A 246 -14.43 -9.28 -7.12
N ARG A 247 -14.42 -10.20 -8.08
CA ARG A 247 -15.62 -10.84 -8.61
C ARG A 247 -16.42 -11.59 -7.55
N GLU A 248 -15.79 -12.44 -6.74
CA GLU A 248 -16.52 -13.29 -5.78
C GLU A 248 -17.08 -12.47 -4.61
N GLN A 249 -16.28 -11.56 -4.06
CA GLN A 249 -16.70 -10.60 -3.03
C GLN A 249 -17.85 -9.74 -3.55
N THR A 250 -17.72 -9.20 -4.77
CA THR A 250 -18.79 -8.40 -5.38
C THR A 250 -20.07 -9.21 -5.53
N LEU A 251 -20.01 -10.45 -6.04
CA LEU A 251 -21.20 -11.30 -6.18
C LEU A 251 -21.86 -11.64 -4.83
N ARG A 252 -21.08 -11.76 -3.74
CA ARG A 252 -21.63 -11.90 -2.39
C ARG A 252 -22.34 -10.62 -1.95
N ASP A 253 -21.68 -9.48 -2.10
CA ASP A 253 -22.20 -8.19 -1.65
C ASP A 253 -23.45 -7.77 -2.45
N CYS A 254 -23.48 -8.02 -3.76
CA CYS A 254 -24.67 -7.79 -4.59
C CYS A 254 -25.89 -8.55 -4.05
N ARG A 255 -25.72 -9.81 -3.66
CA ARG A 255 -26.80 -10.61 -3.05
C ARG A 255 -27.21 -10.05 -1.70
N ALA A 256 -26.25 -9.67 -0.85
CA ALA A 256 -26.53 -9.07 0.46
C ALA A 256 -27.31 -7.75 0.36
N HIS A 257 -27.06 -6.96 -0.69
CA HIS A 257 -27.74 -5.69 -0.94
C HIS A 257 -29.00 -5.81 -1.81
N GLY A 258 -29.40 -7.01 -2.22
CA GLY A 258 -30.56 -7.21 -3.11
C GLY A 258 -30.38 -6.60 -4.51
N ILE A 259 -29.14 -6.32 -4.92
CA ILE A 259 -28.82 -5.77 -6.23
C ILE A 259 -28.68 -6.91 -7.23
N PRO A 260 -29.44 -6.92 -8.34
CA PRO A 260 -29.34 -7.99 -9.30
C PRO A 260 -27.96 -8.08 -9.96
N ALA A 261 -27.34 -9.26 -9.85
CA ALA A 261 -26.12 -9.61 -10.58
C ALA A 261 -26.48 -10.46 -11.81
N ARG A 262 -27.00 -9.81 -12.85
CA ARG A 262 -27.44 -10.48 -14.08
C ARG A 262 -27.09 -9.67 -15.31
N VAL A 263 -26.86 -10.39 -16.40
CA VAL A 263 -26.90 -9.83 -17.74
C VAL A 263 -28.28 -10.21 -18.27
N THR A 264 -29.23 -9.27 -18.36
CA THR A 264 -30.57 -9.59 -18.87
C THR A 264 -30.46 -10.08 -20.31
N ALA A 265 -30.84 -11.35 -20.52
CA ALA A 265 -30.68 -12.08 -21.78
C ALA A 265 -29.23 -11.98 -22.30
N GLY A 266 -28.37 -12.92 -21.90
CA GLY A 266 -28.73 -14.23 -21.37
C GLY A 266 -28.94 -14.35 -19.85
N GLY A 267 -30.18 -14.16 -19.37
CA GLY A 267 -30.77 -14.79 -18.16
C GLY A 267 -30.15 -14.56 -16.77
N PRO A 268 -30.86 -14.92 -15.69
CA PRO A 268 -30.30 -14.89 -14.34
C PRO A 268 -29.17 -15.91 -14.20
N VAL A 269 -28.12 -15.50 -13.49
CA VAL A 269 -27.01 -16.39 -13.11
C VAL A 269 -27.51 -17.39 -12.08
N LYS A 270 -27.27 -18.68 -12.34
CA LYS A 270 -27.57 -19.79 -11.42
C LYS A 270 -26.92 -19.51 -10.06
N GLY A 271 -27.71 -19.44 -8.99
CA GLY A 271 -27.25 -19.12 -7.62
C GLY A 271 -27.73 -17.79 -7.02
N THR A 272 -28.68 -17.11 -7.68
CA THR A 272 -29.36 -15.90 -7.14
C THR A 272 -30.83 -16.14 -6.77
N GLU A 273 -31.26 -17.39 -6.77
CA GLU A 273 -32.59 -17.79 -6.28
C GLU A 273 -32.46 -17.98 -4.78
N ASN A 274 -33.16 -17.13 -4.01
CA ASN A 274 -33.31 -17.30 -2.58
C ASN A 274 -33.97 -18.67 -2.32
N GLY A 275 -33.41 -19.43 -1.38
CA GLY A 275 -34.14 -20.48 -0.68
C GLY A 275 -35.19 -19.87 0.25
#